data_AF-A0A0G4PZV0-F1
#
_entry.id   AF-A0A0G4PZV0-F1
#
_cell.length_a   1.000
_cell.length_b   1.000
_cell.length_c   1.000
_cell.angle_alpha   90.00
_cell.angle_beta   90.00
_cell.angle_gamma   90.00
#
_symmetry.space_group_name_H-M   'P 1'
#
loop_
_entity.id
_entity.type
_entity.pdbx_description
1 polymer ?
#
loop_
_entity_poly.entity_id
_entity_poly.type
_entity_poly.pdbx_seq_one_letter_code
_entity_poly.pdbx_strand_id
1 'polypeptide(L)'
;MAENVVNDILKWLETQLQRNEGIKIDTIASKSGYSKWHLQRIFKDLKGCTLGEYVRKRRLLEAAKSLQEKDMSILDIALMYGFSSQATFTRIFKKHFNTTPAKFRENGTLPDTHCFMSCENH
;
A
#
# COMPACT_ATOMS: atom_id res chain seq x y z
N MET A 1 0.29 17.67 18.27
CA MET A 1 1.22 16.68 18.86
C MET A 1 1.08 15.29 18.22
N ALA A 2 -0.13 14.71 18.12
CA ALA A 2 -0.32 13.38 17.52
C ALA A 2 -0.06 13.30 16.00
N GLU A 3 -0.37 14.36 15.25
CA GLU A 3 -0.11 14.43 13.80
C GLU A 3 1.37 14.26 13.43
N ASN A 4 2.28 14.85 14.21
CA ASN A 4 3.72 14.76 13.94
C ASN A 4 4.21 13.31 14.04
N VAL A 5 3.72 12.56 15.02
CA VAL A 5 4.04 11.13 15.20
C VAL A 5 3.52 10.31 14.02
N VAL A 6 2.30 10.57 13.57
CA VAL A 6 1.73 9.87 12.41
C VAL A 6 2.48 10.19 11.12
N ASN A 7 2.87 11.45 10.91
CA ASN A 7 3.68 11.84 9.76
C ASN A 7 5.08 11.19 9.78
N ASP A 8 5.71 11.07 10.94
CA ASP A 8 7.00 10.37 11.07
C ASP A 8 6.87 8.88 10.74
N ILE A 9 5.80 8.26 11.24
CA ILE A 9 5.45 6.87 10.94
C ILE A 9 5.19 6.65 9.45
N LEU A 10 4.48 7.59 8.80
CA LEU A 10 4.25 7.56 7.35
C LEU A 10 5.57 7.62 6.58
N LYS A 11 6.47 8.56 6.92
CA LYS A 11 7.79 8.64 6.30
C LYS A 11 8.60 7.35 6.47
N TRP A 12 8.57 6.78 7.66
CA TRP A 12 9.23 5.50 7.93
C TRP A 12 8.62 4.37 7.10
N LEU A 13 7.29 4.31 7.02
CA LEU A 13 6.55 3.36 6.19
C LEU A 13 6.94 3.45 4.72
N GLU A 14 7.06 4.66 4.18
CA GLU A 14 7.49 4.87 2.79
C GLU A 14 8.93 4.40 2.56
N THR A 15 9.82 4.67 3.51
CA THR A 15 11.20 4.17 3.47
C THR A 15 11.25 2.64 3.46
N GLN A 16 10.40 2.00 4.27
CA GLN A 16 10.33 0.53 4.35
C GLN A 16 9.71 -0.10 3.10
N LEU A 17 8.67 0.54 2.54
CA LEU A 17 8.07 0.15 1.26
C LEU A 17 9.12 0.21 0.14
N GLN A 18 9.93 1.26 0.10
CA GLN A 18 10.99 1.42 -0.90
C GLN A 18 12.09 0.36 -0.77
N ARG A 19 12.37 -0.10 0.46
CA ARG A 19 13.29 -1.21 0.73
C ARG A 19 12.68 -2.60 0.46
N ASN A 20 11.38 -2.65 0.16
CA ASN A 20 10.60 -3.86 0.00
C ASN A 20 10.71 -4.83 1.20
N GLU A 21 11.03 -4.30 2.39
CA GLU A 21 11.14 -5.08 3.61
C GLU A 21 9.74 -5.35 4.21
N GLY A 22 9.59 -6.48 4.88
CA GLY A 22 8.33 -6.89 5.50
C GLY A 22 7.85 -5.87 6.54
N ILE A 23 6.77 -5.16 6.25
CA ILE A 23 6.21 -4.16 7.18
C ILE A 23 5.49 -4.87 8.31
N LYS A 24 6.13 -4.90 9.48
CA LYS A 24 5.52 -5.37 10.71
C LYS A 24 4.91 -4.19 11.46
N ILE A 25 3.58 -4.19 11.59
CA ILE A 25 2.84 -3.18 12.36
C ILE A 25 3.36 -3.10 13.80
N ASP A 26 3.84 -4.21 14.33
CA ASP A 26 4.43 -4.31 15.67
C ASP A 26 5.69 -3.43 15.84
N THR A 27 6.54 -3.39 14.83
CA THR A 27 7.74 -2.55 14.80
C THR A 27 7.39 -1.06 14.78
N ILE A 28 6.30 -0.71 14.08
CA ILE A 28 5.83 0.68 14.01
C ILE A 28 5.28 1.14 15.36
N ALA A 29 4.49 0.30 16.02
CA ALA A 29 3.97 0.57 17.36
C ALA A 29 5.12 0.80 18.35
N SER A 30 6.09 -0.13 18.39
CA SER A 30 7.27 -0.02 19.24
C SER A 30 8.09 1.25 18.96
N LYS A 31 8.24 1.65 17.70
CA LYS A 31 8.98 2.86 17.32
C LYS A 31 8.27 4.15 17.72
N SER A 32 6.93 4.16 17.68
CA SER A 32 6.12 5.34 18.00
C SER A 32 5.97 5.60 19.51
N GLY A 33 6.32 4.63 20.35
CA GLY A 33 6.04 4.68 21.79
C GLY A 33 4.57 4.46 22.15
N TYR A 34 3.70 4.24 21.15
CA TYR A 34 2.27 3.97 21.34
C TYR A 34 1.94 2.51 21.10
N SER A 35 0.95 2.00 21.83
CA SER A 35 0.40 0.68 21.56
C SER A 35 -0.18 0.62 20.14
N LYS A 36 -0.04 -0.54 19.47
CA LYS A 36 -0.58 -0.81 18.12
C LYS A 36 -2.02 -0.31 17.93
N TRP A 37 -2.87 -0.54 18.93
CA TRP A 37 -4.27 -0.15 18.88
C TRP A 37 -4.47 1.36 18.89
N HIS A 38 -3.73 2.08 19.75
CA HIS A 38 -3.78 3.53 19.84
C HIS A 38 -3.28 4.17 18.55
N LEU A 39 -2.18 3.66 18.00
CA LEU A 39 -1.65 4.09 16.72
C LEU A 39 -2.63 3.86 15.57
N GLN A 40 -3.21 2.66 15.48
CA GLN A 40 -4.20 2.34 14.44
C GLN A 40 -5.41 3.27 14.49
N ARG A 41 -5.87 3.62 15.70
CA ARG A 41 -6.99 4.56 15.89
C ARG A 41 -6.62 5.96 15.41
N ILE A 42 -5.50 6.53 15.87
CA ILE A 42 -5.07 7.87 15.44
C ILE A 42 -4.81 7.91 13.93
N PHE A 43 -4.18 6.87 13.38
CA PHE A 43 -3.93 6.78 11.95
C PHE A 43 -5.23 6.76 11.14
N LYS A 44 -6.22 5.97 11.58
CA LYS A 44 -7.54 5.91 10.95
C LYS A 44 -8.28 7.25 11.08
N ASP A 45 -8.17 7.93 12.20
CA ASP A 45 -8.77 9.24 12.43
C ASP A 45 -8.19 10.30 11.48
N LEU A 46 -6.86 10.31 11.31
CA LEU A 46 -6.16 11.28 10.46
C LEU A 46 -6.24 10.99 8.96
N LYS A 47 -6.25 9.70 8.56
CA LYS A 47 -6.18 9.28 7.14
C LYS A 47 -7.43 8.58 6.62
N GLY A 48 -8.43 8.33 7.47
CA GLY A 48 -9.65 7.62 7.12
C GLY A 48 -9.48 6.11 6.87
N CYS A 49 -8.28 5.56 6.96
CA CYS A 49 -8.00 4.15 6.63
C CYS A 49 -7.04 3.50 7.62
N THR A 50 -7.06 2.17 7.72
CA THR A 50 -6.14 1.48 8.62
C THR A 50 -4.72 1.43 8.03
N LEU A 51 -3.71 1.41 8.91
CA LEU A 51 -2.30 1.34 8.49
C LEU A 51 -2.01 0.10 7.62
N GLY A 52 -2.66 -1.03 7.89
CA GLY A 52 -2.54 -2.23 7.07
C GLY A 52 -3.17 -2.07 5.67
N GLU A 53 -4.28 -1.35 5.55
CA GLU A 53 -4.87 -1.01 4.25
C GLU A 53 -3.99 -0.05 3.45
N TYR A 54 -3.44 0.96 4.11
CA TYR A 54 -2.50 1.90 3.48
C TYR A 54 -1.29 1.18 2.88
N VAL A 55 -0.68 0.27 3.66
CA VAL A 55 0.45 -0.56 3.19
C VAL A 55 0.05 -1.42 2.00
N ARG A 56 -1.10 -2.10 2.07
CA ARG A 56 -1.56 -2.93 0.94
C ARG A 56 -1.82 -2.09 -0.31
N LYS A 57 -2.46 -0.93 -0.18
CA LYS A 57 -2.68 0.01 -1.30
C LYS A 57 -1.36 0.47 -1.91
N ARG A 58 -0.36 0.81 -1.07
CA ARG A 58 0.98 1.19 -1.56
C ARG A 58 1.69 0.07 -2.30
N ARG A 59 1.73 -1.13 -1.71
CA ARG A 59 2.32 -2.30 -2.37
C ARG A 59 1.65 -2.61 -3.70
N LEU A 60 0.33 -2.46 -3.77
CA LEU A 60 -0.43 -2.66 -5.00
C LEU A 60 -0.06 -1.62 -6.07
N LEU A 61 0.18 -0.38 -5.66
CA LEU A 61 0.58 0.71 -6.57
C LEU A 61 2.01 0.52 -7.08
N GLU A 62 2.94 0.14 -6.21
CA GLU A 62 4.31 -0.23 -6.60
C GLU A 62 4.32 -1.46 -7.51
N ALA A 63 3.46 -2.44 -7.25
CA ALA A 63 3.26 -3.59 -8.13
C ALA A 63 2.74 -3.15 -9.50
N ALA A 64 1.76 -2.24 -9.55
CA ALA A 64 1.26 -1.67 -10.80
C ALA A 64 2.35 -0.95 -11.59
N LYS A 65 3.20 -0.19 -10.90
CA LYS A 65 4.34 0.53 -11.50
C LYS A 65 5.38 -0.44 -12.05
N SER A 66 5.78 -1.43 -11.25
CA SER A 66 6.68 -2.51 -11.70
C SER A 66 6.11 -3.30 -12.87
N LEU A 67 4.79 -3.43 -12.98
CA LEU A 67 4.13 -4.13 -14.07
C LEU A 67 4.19 -3.38 -15.41
N GLN A 68 4.41 -2.06 -15.37
CA GLN A 68 4.68 -1.24 -16.55
C GLN A 68 6.18 -1.12 -16.84
N GLU A 69 7.00 -0.96 -15.80
CA GLU A 69 8.46 -0.79 -15.96
C GLU A 69 9.17 -2.10 -16.30
N LYS A 70 8.67 -3.24 -15.82
CA LYS A 70 9.30 -4.56 -15.98
C LYS A 70 8.43 -5.49 -16.79
N ASP A 71 9.06 -6.23 -17.70
CA ASP A 71 8.43 -7.28 -18.50
C ASP A 71 8.24 -8.60 -17.71
N MET A 72 7.98 -8.50 -16.40
CA MET A 72 7.81 -9.67 -15.54
C MET A 72 6.41 -10.27 -15.64
N SER A 73 6.28 -11.54 -15.27
CA SER A 73 4.99 -12.18 -15.18
C SER A 73 4.16 -11.57 -14.04
N ILE A 74 2.85 -11.49 -14.22
CA ILE A 74 1.92 -10.99 -13.19
C ILE A 74 2.04 -11.83 -11.91
N LEU A 75 2.35 -13.12 -12.05
CA LEU A 75 2.58 -14.03 -10.93
C LEU A 75 3.83 -13.66 -10.14
N ASP A 76 4.97 -13.41 -10.80
CA ASP A 76 6.22 -13.02 -10.13
C ASP A 76 6.04 -11.72 -9.36
N ILE A 77 5.40 -10.73 -9.98
CA ILE A 77 5.05 -9.46 -9.34
C ILE A 77 4.17 -9.73 -8.11
N ALA A 78 3.10 -10.51 -8.26
CA ALA A 78 2.24 -10.86 -7.14
C ALA A 78 3.04 -11.49 -5.97
N LEU A 79 3.92 -12.44 -6.26
CA LEU A 79 4.75 -13.11 -5.25
C LEU A 79 5.73 -12.14 -4.58
N MET A 80 6.42 -11.29 -5.35
CA MET A 80 7.37 -10.29 -4.83
C MET A 80 6.72 -9.29 -3.86
N TYR A 81 5.46 -8.92 -4.10
CA TYR A 81 4.72 -7.99 -3.24
C TYR A 81 3.96 -8.69 -2.10
N GLY A 82 4.14 -10.01 -1.94
CA GLY A 82 3.61 -10.80 -0.82
C GLY A 82 2.19 -11.31 -1.03
N PHE A 83 1.71 -11.42 -2.27
CA PHE A 83 0.46 -12.09 -2.58
C PHE A 83 0.71 -13.58 -2.82
N SER A 84 -0.14 -14.42 -2.22
CA SER A 84 -0.02 -15.88 -2.32
C SER A 84 -0.32 -16.44 -3.72
N SER A 85 -1.06 -15.69 -4.55
CA SER A 85 -1.47 -16.14 -5.88
C SER A 85 -1.83 -14.97 -6.80
N GLN A 86 -1.61 -15.15 -8.10
CA GLN A 86 -2.01 -14.20 -9.15
C GLN A 86 -3.51 -13.92 -9.15
N ALA A 87 -4.37 -14.91 -8.85
CA ALA A 87 -5.82 -14.72 -8.79
C ALA A 87 -6.23 -13.73 -7.67
N THR A 88 -5.65 -13.89 -6.48
CA THR A 88 -5.85 -12.97 -5.35
C THR A 88 -5.37 -11.57 -5.69
N PHE A 89 -4.18 -11.47 -6.29
CA PHE A 89 -3.64 -10.20 -6.76
C PHE A 89 -4.58 -9.53 -7.77
N THR A 90 -5.00 -10.26 -8.81
CA THR A 90 -5.89 -9.75 -9.86
C THR A 90 -7.22 -9.27 -9.30
N ARG A 91 -7.82 -10.00 -8.34
CA ARG A 91 -9.08 -9.59 -7.70
C ARG A 91 -8.94 -8.28 -6.93
N ILE A 92 -7.85 -8.14 -6.16
CA ILE A 92 -7.58 -6.93 -5.38
C ILE A 92 -7.22 -5.77 -6.32
N PHE A 93 -6.38 -6.03 -7.33
CA PHE A 93 -6.00 -5.06 -8.35
C PHE A 93 -7.22 -4.51 -9.08
N LYS A 94 -8.10 -5.39 -9.55
CA LYS A 94 -9.35 -4.99 -10.20
C LYS A 94 -10.28 -4.21 -9.28
N LYS A 95 -10.34 -4.55 -7.99
CA LYS A 95 -11.14 -3.79 -7.01
C LYS A 95 -10.65 -2.34 -6.85
N HIS A 96 -9.35 -2.11 -6.97
CA HIS A 96 -8.75 -0.80 -6.73
C HIS A 96 -8.56 0.04 -8.00
N PHE A 97 -8.08 -0.58 -9.08
CA PHE A 97 -7.79 0.10 -10.36
C PHE A 97 -8.91 -0.05 -11.37
N ASN A 98 -9.99 -0.78 -11.03
CA ASN A 98 -11.12 -1.09 -11.89
C ASN A 98 -10.73 -1.76 -13.23
N THR A 99 -9.52 -2.31 -13.31
CA THR A 99 -8.95 -2.94 -14.51
C THR A 99 -8.10 -4.15 -14.13
N THR A 100 -7.78 -5.01 -15.09
CA THR A 100 -6.93 -6.18 -14.85
C THR A 100 -5.45 -5.81 -15.00
N PRO A 101 -4.53 -6.50 -14.31
CA PRO A 101 -3.09 -6.22 -14.45
C PRO A 101 -2.62 -6.38 -15.90
N ALA A 102 -3.11 -7.40 -16.61
CA ALA A 102 -2.80 -7.59 -18.04
C ALA A 102 -3.20 -6.36 -18.88
N LYS A 103 -4.42 -5.85 -18.71
CA LYS A 103 -4.92 -4.68 -19.44
C LYS A 103 -4.21 -3.40 -19.03
N PHE A 104 -3.77 -3.32 -17.78
CA PHE A 104 -2.96 -2.23 -17.24
C PHE A 104 -1.54 -2.20 -17.83
N ARG A 105 -0.99 -3.35 -18.23
CA ARG A 105 0.30 -3.44 -18.93
C ARG A 105 0.23 -2.85 -20.34
N GLU A 106 -0.86 -3.09 -21.05
CA GLU A 106 -1.00 -2.67 -22.45
C GLU A 106 -1.39 -1.19 -22.59
N ASN A 107 -2.31 -0.70 -21.75
CA ASN A 107 -2.92 0.63 -21.91
C ASN A 107 -3.06 1.40 -20.58
N GLY A 108 -2.48 0.90 -19.49
CA GLY A 108 -2.64 1.53 -18.19
C GLY A 108 -1.91 2.86 -18.11
N THR A 109 -2.59 3.89 -17.60
CA THR A 109 -1.92 5.05 -17.03
C THR A 109 -1.94 4.87 -15.51
N LEU A 110 -0.79 5.06 -14.85
CA LEU A 110 -0.75 5.07 -13.38
C LEU A 110 -1.72 6.14 -12.89
N PRO A 111 -2.75 5.78 -12.09
CA PRO A 111 -3.62 6.78 -11.52
C PRO A 111 -2.81 7.66 -10.59
N ASP A 112 -3.14 8.94 -10.56
CA ASP A 112 -2.43 9.89 -9.73
C ASP A 112 -2.47 9.41 -8.26
N THR A 113 -1.29 9.24 -7.69
CA THR A 113 -1.13 8.67 -6.34
C THR A 113 -1.84 9.50 -5.29
N HIS A 114 -2.06 10.79 -5.54
CA HIS A 114 -2.79 11.67 -4.63
C HIS A 114 -4.27 11.28 -4.54
N CYS A 115 -4.89 10.89 -5.66
CA CYS A 115 -6.31 10.50 -5.70
C CYS A 115 -6.56 9.10 -5.13
N PHE A 116 -5.61 8.17 -5.32
CA PHE A 116 -5.75 6.77 -4.87
C PHE A 116 -5.63 6.60 -3.34
N MET A 117 -4.95 7.56 -2.70
CA MET A 117 -4.75 7.57 -1.26
C MET A 117 -5.76 8.44 -0.51
N SER A 118 -6.55 9.26 -1.22
CA SER A 118 -7.71 9.93 -0.65
C SER A 118 -8.75 8.89 -0.23
N CYS A 119 -8.76 8.56 1.05
CA CYS A 119 -9.94 8.05 1.73
C CYS A 119 -10.72 9.28 2.20
N GLU A 120 -11.29 10.04 1.26
CA GLU A 120 -12.30 11.02 1.65
C GLU A 120 -13.51 10.24 2.15
N ASN A 121 -13.80 10.43 3.45
CA ASN A 121 -15.06 10.05 4.05
C ASN A 121 -16.18 10.77 3.28
N HIS A 122 -17.13 10.01 2.76
CA HIS A 122 -18.52 10.48 2.72
C HIS A 122 -19.20 9.93 3.98
#